data_AF-E7RZ75-F1
#
_entry.id   AF-E7RZ75-F1
#
_cell.length_a   1.000
_cell.length_b   1.000
_cell.length_c   1.000
_cell.angle_alpha   90.00
_cell.angle_beta   90.00
_cell.angle_gamma   90.00
#
_symmetry.space_group_name_H-M   'P 1'
#
loop_
_entity.id
_entity.type
_entity.pdbx_description
1 polymer ?
#
loop_
_entity_poly.entity_id
_entity_poly.type
_entity_poly.pdbx_seq_one_letter_code
_entity_poly.pdbx_strand_id
1 'polypeptide(L)'
;MAGWVVYLEFERWKQSLRWQRLGPYRKFADMIERHWDGIAAYCRPENKVSLRMVEGLNNKIRVIQRSTYGYRDKEYLRLKVIASFLPPLPENARLHPH
;
A
#
# COMPACT_ATOMS: atom_id res chain seq x y z
N MET A 1 5.71 19.47 -11.15
CA MET A 1 5.36 20.69 -10.39
C MET A 1 4.90 20.37 -8.97
N ALA A 2 3.84 19.58 -8.74
CA ALA A 2 3.31 19.31 -7.38
C ALA A 2 4.32 18.67 -6.40
N GLY A 3 5.09 17.67 -6.82
CA GLY A 3 6.04 16.98 -5.92
C GLY A 3 7.14 17.88 -5.35
N TRP A 4 7.62 18.86 -6.13
CA TRP A 4 8.68 19.77 -5.69
C TRP A 4 8.21 20.75 -4.60
N VAL A 5 6.94 21.18 -4.67
CA VAL A 5 6.33 22.04 -3.64
C VAL A 5 6.18 21.28 -2.32
N VAL A 6 5.76 20.01 -2.38
CA VAL A 6 5.64 19.16 -1.18
C VAL A 6 7.02 18.88 -0.57
N TYR A 7 8.07 18.73 -1.40
CA TYR A 7 9.44 18.56 -0.92
C TYR A 7 9.93 19.75 -0.10
N LEU A 8 9.70 20.97 -0.61
CA LEU A 8 10.07 22.20 0.08
C LEU A 8 9.39 22.32 1.45
N GLU A 9 8.12 21.95 1.55
CA GLU A 9 7.38 22.00 2.81
C GLU A 9 7.92 20.96 3.81
N PHE A 10 8.30 19.78 3.33
CA PHE A 10 8.97 18.76 4.13
C PHE A 10 10.34 19.23 4.63
N GLU A 11 11.14 19.90 3.80
CA GLU A 11 12.40 20.51 4.22
C GLU A 11 12.21 21.57 5.32
N ARG A 12 11.20 22.46 5.16
CA ARG A 12 10.86 23.44 6.20
C ARG A 12 10.45 22.75 7.51
N TRP A 13 9.65 21.70 7.43
CA TRP A 13 9.25 20.90 8.58
C TRP A 13 10.44 20.25 9.30
N LYS A 14 11.38 19.65 8.55
CA LYS A 14 12.63 19.12 9.14
C LYS A 14 13.43 20.21 9.84
N GLN A 15 13.51 21.41 9.28
CA GLN A 15 14.21 22.53 9.92
C GLN A 15 13.53 23.00 11.20
N SER A 16 12.20 23.05 11.25
CA SER A 16 11.43 23.34 12.46
C SER A 16 11.74 22.35 13.60
N LEU A 17 11.97 21.07 13.25
CA LEU A 17 12.24 20.01 14.22
C LEU A 17 13.69 19.93 14.70
N ARG A 18 14.65 20.61 14.05
CA ARG A 18 16.08 20.58 14.44
C ARG A 18 16.29 20.99 15.90
N TRP A 19 15.48 21.92 16.41
CA TRP A 19 15.58 22.44 17.78
C TRP A 19 14.97 21.52 18.84
N GLN A 20 14.14 20.54 18.44
CA GLN A 20 13.48 19.64 19.37
C GLN A 20 14.34 18.41 19.74
N ARG A 21 15.42 18.13 18.98
CA ARG A 21 16.38 17.01 19.19
C ARG A 21 15.73 15.65 19.48
N LEU A 22 14.54 15.39 18.94
CA LEU A 22 13.83 14.13 19.14
C LEU A 22 14.34 13.06 18.16
N GLY A 23 15.07 12.07 18.67
CA GLY A 23 15.61 10.93 17.89
C GLY A 23 14.58 10.18 17.01
N PRO A 24 13.32 9.97 17.45
CA PRO A 24 12.29 9.34 16.62
C PRO A 24 11.97 10.12 15.33
N TYR A 25 11.99 11.45 15.38
CA TYR A 25 11.66 12.28 14.23
C TYR A 25 12.75 12.28 13.17
N ARG A 26 14.02 12.17 13.59
CA ARG A 26 15.14 11.99 12.66
C ARG A 26 15.01 10.68 11.88
N LYS A 27 14.73 9.57 12.57
CA LYS A 27 14.49 8.26 11.93
C LYS A 27 13.32 8.32 10.95
N PHE A 28 12.25 9.04 11.30
CA PHE A 28 11.10 9.22 10.43
C PHE A 28 11.43 10.07 9.19
N ALA A 29 12.16 11.17 9.36
CA ALA A 29 12.60 12.00 8.23
C ALA A 29 13.50 11.21 7.27
N ASP A 30 14.47 10.46 7.80
CA ASP A 30 15.36 9.60 7.02
C ASP A 30 14.57 8.52 6.24
N MET A 31 13.48 8.00 6.81
CA MET A 31 12.60 7.05 6.13
C MET A 31 11.85 7.70 4.97
N ILE A 32 11.32 8.91 5.16
CA ILE A 32 10.60 9.63 4.10
C ILE A 32 11.55 9.98 2.95
N GLU A 33 12.78 10.42 3.23
CA GLU A 33 13.77 10.70 2.18
C GLU A 33 14.10 9.48 1.33
N ARG A 34 14.29 8.30 1.95
CA ARG A 34 14.58 7.04 1.23
C ARG A 34 13.46 6.61 0.29
N HIS A 35 12.23 7.01 0.57
CA HIS A 35 11.04 6.61 -0.18
C HIS A 35 10.39 7.79 -0.93
N TRP A 36 11.10 8.91 -1.04
CA TRP A 36 10.56 10.16 -1.57
C TRP A 36 9.96 10.01 -2.97
N ASP A 37 10.65 9.30 -3.87
CA ASP A 37 10.19 9.10 -5.25
C ASP A 37 8.83 8.39 -5.32
N GLY A 38 8.61 7.40 -4.44
CA GLY A 38 7.34 6.68 -4.34
C GLY A 38 6.22 7.53 -3.74
N ILE A 39 6.54 8.34 -2.72
CA ILE A 39 5.58 9.26 -2.08
C ILE A 39 5.17 10.36 -3.06
N ALA A 40 6.13 10.96 -3.76
CA ALA A 40 5.89 12.02 -4.74
C ALA A 40 5.09 11.52 -5.96
N ALA A 41 5.26 10.26 -6.35
CA ALA A 41 4.45 9.62 -7.39
C ALA A 41 2.98 9.47 -6.98
N TYR A 42 2.70 9.28 -5.68
CA TYR A 42 1.35 9.16 -5.12
C TYR A 42 0.63 10.51 -4.96
N CYS A 43 1.35 11.63 -4.96
CA CYS A 43 0.76 12.97 -4.86
C CYS A 43 -0.11 13.36 -6.07
N ARG A 44 -0.05 12.60 -7.17
CA ARG A 44 -0.87 12.81 -8.36
C ARG A 44 -2.31 12.32 -8.11
N PRO A 45 -3.35 13.11 -8.45
CA PRO A 45 -4.76 12.74 -8.24
C PRO A 45 -5.13 11.37 -8.84
N GLU A 46 -4.52 11.00 -9.96
CA GLU A 46 -4.78 9.78 -10.71
C GLU A 46 -4.29 8.52 -9.97
N ASN A 47 -3.34 8.68 -9.04
CA ASN A 47 -2.78 7.59 -8.24
C ASN A 47 -3.38 7.53 -6.83
N LYS A 48 -4.35 8.40 -6.49
CA LYS A 48 -4.96 8.44 -5.17
C LYS A 48 -5.91 7.25 -4.98
N VAL A 49 -5.39 6.19 -4.39
CA VAL A 49 -6.22 5.17 -3.75
C VAL A 49 -6.65 5.71 -2.37
N SER A 50 -7.91 5.51 -1.96
CA SER A 50 -8.31 5.94 -0.62
C SER A 50 -7.59 5.06 0.43
N LEU A 51 -7.12 5.66 1.53
CA LEU A 51 -6.52 4.92 2.65
C LEU A 51 -7.46 3.81 3.16
N ARG A 52 -8.76 4.11 3.25
CA ARG A 52 -9.81 3.14 3.59
C ARG A 52 -9.80 1.93 2.65
N MET A 53 -9.57 2.12 1.35
CA MET A 53 -9.49 1.03 0.38
C MET A 53 -8.22 0.20 0.54
N VAL A 54 -7.07 0.84 0.80
CA VAL A 54 -5.80 0.14 1.06
C VAL A 54 -5.89 -0.68 2.36
N GLU A 55 -6.48 -0.12 3.42
CA GLU A 55 -6.74 -0.82 4.68
C GLU A 55 -7.69 -2.00 4.49
N GLY A 56 -8.78 -1.81 3.74
CA GLY A 56 -9.72 -2.87 3.39
C GLY A 56 -9.05 -4.01 2.63
N LEU A 57 -8.19 -3.69 1.66
CA LEU A 57 -7.39 -4.67 0.91
C LEU A 57 -6.45 -5.44 1.85
N ASN A 58 -5.72 -4.74 2.72
CA ASN A 58 -4.81 -5.36 3.69
C ASN A 58 -5.55 -6.30 4.65
N ASN A 59 -6.74 -5.93 5.11
CA ASN A 59 -7.56 -6.79 5.95
C ASN A 59 -8.02 -8.05 5.21
N LYS A 60 -8.46 -7.91 3.95
CA LYS A 60 -8.89 -9.05 3.13
C LYS A 60 -7.76 -10.04 2.85
N ILE A 61 -6.56 -9.54 2.55
CA ILE A 61 -5.35 -10.38 2.39
C ILE A 61 -5.05 -11.15 3.69
N ARG A 62 -5.13 -10.47 4.84
CA ARG A 62 -4.92 -11.10 6.16
C ARG A 62 -5.98 -12.19 6.44
N VAL A 63 -7.24 -11.98 6.08
CA VAL A 63 -8.30 -12.99 6.20
C VAL A 63 -8.03 -14.19 5.27
N ILE A 64 -7.66 -13.95 4.02
CA ILE A 64 -7.29 -14.99 3.05
C ILE A 64 -6.11 -15.81 3.58
N GLN A 65 -5.07 -15.17 4.10
CA GLN A 65 -3.91 -15.84 4.70
C GLN A 65 -4.23 -16.61 5.99
N ARG A 66 -5.23 -16.18 6.78
CA ARG A 66 -5.67 -16.91 7.99
C ARG A 66 -6.52 -18.13 7.65
N SER A 67 -7.34 -18.05 6.59
CA SER A 67 -8.22 -19.15 6.17
C SER A 67 -7.47 -20.36 5.63
N THR A 68 -6.21 -20.18 5.26
CA THR A 68 -5.33 -21.24 4.75
C THR A 68 -4.10 -21.28 5.62
N TYR A 69 -3.75 -22.43 6.20
CA TYR A 69 -2.58 -22.64 7.07
C TYR A 69 -1.22 -22.39 6.36
N GLY A 70 -0.98 -21.17 5.88
CA GLY A 70 0.21 -20.72 5.17
C GLY A 70 0.20 -21.04 3.67
N TYR A 71 -0.11 -20.04 2.83
CA TYR A 71 0.29 -20.10 1.42
C TYR A 71 1.82 -20.09 1.34
N ARG A 72 2.43 -21.21 0.96
CA ARG A 72 3.88 -21.29 0.69
C ARG A 72 4.25 -20.68 -0.67
N ASP A 73 3.27 -20.51 -1.55
CA ASP A 73 3.42 -19.98 -2.89
C ASP A 73 2.82 -18.55 -3.00
N LYS A 74 3.67 -17.60 -3.40
CA LYS A 74 3.31 -16.19 -3.58
C LYS A 74 2.40 -15.98 -4.79
N GLU A 75 2.57 -16.74 -5.87
CA GLU A 75 1.73 -16.63 -7.06
C GLU A 75 0.32 -17.13 -6.79
N TYR A 76 0.19 -18.22 -6.02
CA TYR A 76 -1.11 -18.73 -5.62
C TYR A 76 -1.84 -17.78 -4.65
N LEU A 77 -1.13 -17.14 -3.72
CA LEU A 77 -1.69 -16.06 -2.89
C LEU A 77 -2.17 -14.88 -3.77
N ARG A 78 -1.37 -14.48 -4.76
CA ARG A 78 -1.74 -13.40 -5.70
C ARG A 78 -3.02 -13.74 -6.46
N LEU A 79 -3.12 -14.96 -6.99
CA LEU A 79 -4.32 -15.47 -7.67
C LEU A 79 -5.56 -15.43 -6.75
N LYS A 80 -5.43 -15.89 -5.51
CA LYS A 80 -6.51 -15.84 -4.50
C LYS A 80 -6.97 -14.42 -4.20
N VAL A 81 -6.04 -13.48 -4.10
CA VAL A 81 -6.35 -12.07 -3.87
C VAL A 81 -7.14 -11.51 -5.05
N ILE A 82 -6.67 -11.72 -6.29
CA ILE A 82 -7.36 -11.27 -7.52
C ILE A 82 -8.76 -11.89 -7.61
N ALA A 83 -8.87 -13.21 -7.42
CA ALA A 83 -10.14 -13.94 -7.48
C ALA A 83 -11.16 -13.41 -6.46
N SER A 84 -10.71 -12.95 -5.30
CA SER A 84 -11.61 -12.38 -4.29
C SER A 84 -12.32 -11.09 -4.72
N PHE A 85 -11.80 -10.38 -5.73
CA PHE A 85 -12.38 -9.16 -6.27
C PHE A 85 -13.11 -9.38 -7.60
N LEU A 86 -13.12 -10.60 -8.12
CA LEU A 86 -13.90 -10.96 -9.31
C LEU A 86 -15.35 -11.25 -8.92
N PRO A 87 -16.32 -10.96 -9.82
CA PRO A 87 -17.69 -11.39 -9.63
C PRO A 87 -17.77 -12.92 -9.54
N PRO A 88 -18.79 -13.48 -8.85
CA PRO A 88 -18.98 -14.92 -8.80
C PRO A 88 -19.09 -15.48 -10.22
N LEU A 89 -18.46 -16.63 -10.45
CA LEU A 89 -18.56 -17.31 -11.74
C LEU A 89 -20.04 -17.59 -12.03
N PRO A 90 -20.49 -17.37 -13.28
CA PRO A 90 -21.86 -17.69 -13.66
C PRO A 90 -22.09 -19.19 -13.48
N GLU A 91 -23.31 -19.56 -13.08
CA GLU A 91 -23.69 -20.91 -12.65
C GLU A 91 -23.46 -22.01 -13.71
N ASN A 92 -23.29 -21.60 -14.97
CA ASN A 92 -22.95 -22.45 -16.10
C ASN A 92 -21.44 -22.77 -16.23
N ALA A 93 -20.57 -22.20 -15.40
CA ALA A 93 -19.16 -22.54 -15.32
C ALA A 93 -18.95 -23.86 -14.54
N ARG A 94 -19.69 -24.92 -14.89
CA ARG A 94 -19.33 -26.28 -14.47
C ARG A 94 -18.08 -26.65 -15.28
N LEU A 95 -16.92 -26.47 -14.66
CA LEU A 95 -15.68 -27.08 -15.15
C LEU A 95 -15.97 -28.58 -15.29
N HIS A 96 -15.97 -29.07 -16.52
CA HIS A 96 -16.15 -30.49 -16.81
C HIS A 96 -15.14 -31.28 -15.97
N PRO A 97 -15.59 -32.13 -15.03
CA PRO A 97 -14.69 -33.04 -14.36
C PRO A 97 -14.39 -34.15 -15.38
N HIS A 98 -13.16 -34.15 -15.90
CA HIS A 98 -12.58 -35.36 -16.47
C HIS A 98 -12.05 -36.23 -15.33
#